data_AF-A0A847YHD0-F1
#
_entry.id   AF-A0A847YHD0-F1
#
_cell.length_a   1.000
_cell.length_b   1.000
_cell.length_c   1.000
_cell.angle_alpha   90.00
_cell.angle_beta   90.00
_cell.angle_gamma   90.00
#
_symmetry.space_group_name_H-M   'P 1'
#
loop_
_entity.id
_entity.type
_entity.pdbx_description
1 polymer ?
#
loop_
_entity_poly.entity_id
_entity_poly.type
_entity_poly.pdbx_seq_one_letter_code
_entity_poly.pdbx_strand_id
1 'polypeptide(L)'
;MNMMQRSRWIVFLMAAVGLWVPATGGCSKSAQEKPEAAAGPSVPDLAQPDMPPLGDYLPLLDEGRLEMAPPKAWAVAPRSPKFIVRFQSDPSAPYPSVVVTAEDCEQFRDVTEKNISQYLKFIAAEMEAAGRSGTVRPGRIGQMVGVVYQRRVKVKDSMGTILDQLYFDTVRGGRR
;
A
#
# COMPACT_ATOMS: atom_id res chain seq x y z
N MET A 1 -5.57 51.03 3.28
CA MET A 1 -6.82 51.26 2.52
C MET A 1 -7.93 50.37 3.06
N ASN A 2 -9.18 50.83 2.93
CA ASN A 2 -10.39 50.06 3.22
C ASN A 2 -10.76 49.11 2.05
N MET A 3 -11.84 48.36 2.30
CA MET A 3 -12.67 47.55 1.38
C MET A 3 -12.18 46.12 1.12
N MET A 4 -12.88 45.04 1.51
CA MET A 4 -14.32 44.74 1.75
C MET A 4 -15.15 44.51 0.49
N GLN A 5 -15.45 43.24 0.17
CA GLN A 5 -16.74 42.69 -0.31
C GLN A 5 -16.55 41.16 -0.43
N ARG A 6 -17.28 40.26 0.26
CA ARG A 6 -18.73 40.03 0.45
C ARG A 6 -19.46 39.45 -0.77
N SER A 7 -20.18 38.35 -0.50
CA SER A 7 -21.42 37.89 -1.16
C SER A 7 -21.29 37.15 -2.51
N ARG A 8 -22.22 36.28 -2.92
CA ARG A 8 -23.31 35.50 -2.24
C ARG A 8 -23.77 34.39 -3.22
N TRP A 9 -24.14 33.23 -2.68
CA TRP A 9 -25.24 32.33 -3.08
C TRP A 9 -25.82 32.40 -4.51
N ILE A 10 -25.94 31.22 -5.16
CA ILE A 10 -27.08 30.91 -6.04
C ILE A 10 -27.69 29.57 -5.60
N VAL A 11 -28.97 29.62 -5.22
CA VAL A 11 -29.86 28.45 -5.09
C VAL A 11 -30.65 28.34 -6.38
N PHE A 12 -30.82 27.13 -6.92
CA PHE A 12 -31.81 26.88 -7.96
C PHE A 12 -32.94 25.98 -7.45
N LEU A 13 -34.17 26.44 -7.65
CA LEU A 13 -35.41 25.80 -7.21
C LEU A 13 -36.47 26.01 -8.30
N MET A 14 -36.99 24.90 -8.84
CA MET A 14 -38.12 24.77 -9.80
C MET A 14 -38.67 23.34 -9.55
N ALA A 15 -39.85 23.14 -8.98
CA ALA A 15 -41.19 23.25 -9.60
C ALA A 15 -41.35 22.28 -10.81
N ALA A 16 -42.24 21.27 -10.93
CA ALA A 16 -43.35 20.65 -10.17
C ALA A 16 -44.59 20.46 -11.09
N VAL A 17 -44.75 19.27 -11.70
CA VAL A 17 -45.99 18.66 -12.30
C VAL A 17 -45.78 17.13 -12.42
N GLY A 18 -46.73 16.20 -12.22
CA GLY A 18 -47.98 16.28 -11.44
C GLY A 18 -49.27 15.66 -12.04
N LEU A 19 -49.44 14.32 -12.14
CA LEU A 19 -50.78 13.66 -12.28
C LEU A 19 -50.81 12.14 -11.89
N TRP A 20 -52.00 11.65 -11.47
CA TRP A 20 -52.40 10.26 -11.11
C TRP A 20 -52.62 9.35 -12.37
N VAL A 21 -52.94 8.03 -12.36
CA VAL A 21 -53.81 7.08 -11.57
C VAL A 21 -53.37 5.60 -11.87
N PRO A 22 -54.10 4.50 -11.53
CA PRO A 22 -54.33 3.78 -10.26
C PRO A 22 -53.47 2.49 -10.06
N ALA A 23 -53.68 1.80 -8.93
CA ALA A 23 -53.07 0.51 -8.60
C ALA A 23 -53.84 -0.73 -9.12
N THR A 24 -53.12 -1.81 -9.44
CA THR A 24 -53.64 -3.19 -9.44
C THR A 24 -52.62 -4.19 -8.88
N GLY A 25 -53.08 -4.99 -7.91
CA GLY A 25 -52.65 -6.35 -7.55
C GLY A 25 -51.18 -6.79 -7.57
N GLY A 26 -50.73 -7.35 -6.44
CA GLY A 26 -49.95 -8.59 -6.47
C GLY A 26 -48.75 -8.71 -5.53
N CYS A 27 -48.87 -9.62 -4.56
CA CYS A 27 -47.79 -10.26 -3.82
C CYS A 27 -46.72 -9.38 -3.16
N SER A 28 -46.91 -9.15 -1.86
CA SER A 28 -45.87 -8.85 -0.88
C SER A 28 -44.79 -9.94 -0.87
N LYS A 29 -43.81 -9.83 -1.76
CA LYS A 29 -42.55 -10.57 -1.65
C LYS A 29 -41.53 -9.61 -1.06
N SER A 30 -41.39 -9.63 0.26
CA SER A 30 -40.35 -8.90 0.96
C SER A 30 -39.00 -9.34 0.37
N ALA A 31 -38.45 -8.50 -0.50
CA ALA A 31 -37.10 -8.67 -1.01
C ALA A 31 -36.19 -8.47 0.20
N GLN A 32 -35.83 -9.59 0.83
CA GLN A 32 -34.83 -9.64 1.87
C GLN A 32 -33.55 -9.09 1.26
N GLU A 33 -33.30 -7.82 1.55
CA GLU A 33 -32.09 -7.10 1.18
C GLU A 33 -30.93 -7.83 1.86
N LYS A 34 -30.40 -8.83 1.15
CA LYS A 34 -29.16 -9.49 1.52
C LYS A 34 -28.15 -8.36 1.66
N PRO A 35 -27.52 -8.17 2.82
CA PRO A 35 -26.43 -7.21 2.92
C PRO A 35 -25.37 -7.67 1.93
N GLU A 36 -25.28 -6.99 0.79
CA GLU A 36 -24.10 -7.01 -0.04
C GLU A 36 -23.04 -6.30 0.79
N ALA A 37 -22.42 -7.08 1.68
CA ALA A 37 -21.30 -6.64 2.49
C ALA A 37 -20.28 -6.10 1.50
N ALA A 38 -20.18 -4.76 1.45
CA ALA A 38 -19.45 -4.05 0.42
C ALA A 38 -18.09 -4.71 0.24
N ALA A 39 -17.90 -5.38 -0.88
CA ALA A 39 -16.74 -6.22 -1.09
C ALA A 39 -15.52 -5.32 -0.94
N GLY A 40 -14.73 -5.57 0.11
CA GLY A 40 -13.49 -4.84 0.34
C GLY A 40 -12.62 -4.90 -0.92
N PRO A 41 -11.76 -3.91 -1.17
CA PRO A 41 -10.92 -3.93 -2.36
C PRO A 41 -10.18 -5.27 -2.43
N SER A 42 -10.36 -5.98 -3.54
CA SER A 42 -9.71 -7.28 -3.73
C SER A 42 -8.19 -7.10 -3.59
N VAL A 43 -7.62 -7.74 -2.56
CA VAL A 43 -6.18 -7.71 -2.31
C VAL A 43 -5.55 -8.89 -3.06
N PRO A 44 -4.85 -8.66 -4.19
CA PRO A 44 -4.24 -9.73 -4.96
C PRO A 44 -3.10 -10.37 -4.17
N ASP A 45 -2.97 -11.70 -4.27
CA ASP A 45 -1.76 -12.38 -3.84
C ASP A 45 -0.64 -12.11 -4.86
N LEU A 46 0.54 -11.81 -4.35
CA LEU A 46 1.75 -11.48 -5.10
C LEU A 46 2.83 -12.56 -4.95
N ALA A 47 2.58 -13.59 -4.13
CA ALA A 47 3.44 -14.76 -4.06
C ALA A 47 3.52 -15.45 -5.44
N GLN A 48 4.73 -15.75 -5.88
CA GLN A 48 4.97 -16.54 -7.09
C GLN A 48 5.12 -18.03 -6.74
N PRO A 49 4.67 -18.96 -7.58
CA PRO A 49 4.78 -20.39 -7.28
C PRO A 49 6.23 -20.88 -7.22
N ASP A 50 7.11 -20.32 -8.07
CA ASP A 50 8.50 -20.76 -8.24
C ASP A 50 9.50 -19.84 -7.51
N MET A 51 9.28 -19.56 -6.22
CA MET A 51 10.26 -18.82 -5.43
C MET A 51 11.53 -19.65 -5.17
N PRO A 52 12.73 -19.02 -5.17
CA PRO A 52 13.95 -19.73 -4.80
C PRO A 52 13.87 -20.23 -3.34
N PRO A 53 14.50 -21.37 -3.01
CA PRO A 53 14.58 -21.82 -1.63
C PRO A 53 15.31 -20.78 -0.77
N LEU A 54 15.01 -20.74 0.52
CA LEU A 54 15.71 -19.88 1.47
C LEU A 54 17.08 -20.47 1.85
N GLY A 55 17.98 -19.58 2.28
CA GLY A 55 19.21 -19.94 3.00
C GLY A 55 18.96 -20.10 4.50
N ASP A 56 20.03 -20.02 5.29
CA ASP A 56 19.95 -20.10 6.75
C ASP A 56 19.29 -18.84 7.33
N TYR A 57 18.52 -19.03 8.41
CA TYR A 57 17.89 -17.92 9.14
C TYR A 57 18.94 -17.09 9.87
N LEU A 58 18.74 -15.77 9.85
CA LEU A 58 19.54 -14.83 10.62
C LEU A 58 19.17 -14.83 12.10
N PRO A 59 20.10 -14.44 13.00
CA PRO A 59 19.74 -14.04 14.35
C PRO A 59 18.63 -12.98 14.32
N LEU A 60 17.73 -13.01 15.30
CA LEU A 60 16.59 -12.12 15.37
C LEU A 60 16.98 -10.64 15.17
N LEU A 61 16.22 -9.98 14.30
CA LEU A 61 16.44 -8.60 13.84
C LEU A 61 15.39 -7.66 14.46
N ASP A 62 15.63 -6.36 14.35
CA ASP A 62 14.74 -5.29 14.84
C ASP A 62 14.25 -5.53 16.28
N GLU A 63 15.20 -5.67 17.21
CA GLU A 63 14.93 -5.93 18.64
C GLU A 63 14.15 -7.23 18.95
N GLY A 64 14.15 -8.21 18.04
CA GLY A 64 13.38 -9.44 18.20
C GLY A 64 12.07 -9.49 17.42
N ARG A 65 11.73 -8.43 16.66
CA ARG A 65 10.48 -8.31 15.90
C ARG A 65 10.51 -9.05 14.57
N LEU A 66 11.70 -9.28 14.00
CA LEU A 66 11.87 -9.85 12.67
C LEU A 66 12.76 -11.10 12.66
N GLU A 67 12.24 -12.18 12.09
CA GLU A 67 12.96 -13.40 11.76
C GLU A 67 12.99 -13.54 10.24
N MET A 68 14.19 -13.65 9.64
CA MET A 68 14.37 -13.60 8.19
C MET A 68 15.52 -14.49 7.72
N ALA A 69 15.39 -15.02 6.51
CA ALA A 69 16.44 -15.70 5.77
C ALA A 69 16.59 -15.07 4.37
N PRO A 70 17.81 -15.01 3.80
CA PRO A 70 18.01 -14.62 2.41
C PRO A 70 17.49 -15.71 1.45
N PRO A 71 17.27 -15.40 0.16
CA PRO A 71 17.24 -16.42 -0.88
C PRO A 71 18.56 -17.23 -0.85
N LYS A 72 18.49 -18.53 -1.15
CA LYS A 72 19.66 -19.42 -1.12
C LYS A 72 20.77 -18.89 -2.04
N ALA A 73 22.01 -18.98 -1.55
CA ALA A 73 23.22 -18.45 -2.16
C ALA A 73 23.32 -16.91 -2.31
N TRP A 74 22.35 -16.13 -1.82
CA TRP A 74 22.52 -14.67 -1.73
C TRP A 74 23.38 -14.29 -0.52
N ALA A 75 24.21 -13.27 -0.70
CA ALA A 75 25.02 -12.69 0.37
C ALA A 75 24.20 -11.73 1.24
N VAL A 76 24.56 -11.65 2.52
CA VAL A 76 24.00 -10.68 3.47
C VAL A 76 24.97 -9.52 3.58
N ALA A 77 24.49 -8.30 3.31
CA ALA A 77 25.32 -7.10 3.37
C ALA A 77 25.75 -6.78 4.82
N PRO A 78 26.91 -6.10 5.02
CA PRO A 78 27.28 -5.56 6.32
C PRO A 78 26.19 -4.64 6.90
N ARG A 79 26.06 -4.65 8.24
CA ARG A 79 25.10 -3.81 8.96
C ARG A 79 25.27 -2.32 8.62
N SER A 80 24.15 -1.60 8.53
CA SER A 80 24.12 -0.17 8.22
C SER A 80 22.98 0.49 9.00
N PRO A 81 23.09 1.76 9.43
CA PRO A 81 21.95 2.49 10.01
C PRO A 81 20.85 2.81 8.98
N LYS A 82 21.03 2.48 7.70
CA LYS A 82 20.08 2.78 6.61
C LYS A 82 19.08 1.66 6.30
N PHE A 83 19.27 0.47 6.87
CA PHE A 83 18.44 -0.71 6.65
C PHE A 83 18.65 -1.71 7.79
N ILE A 84 17.63 -2.51 8.09
CA ILE A 84 17.74 -3.61 9.06
C ILE A 84 18.60 -4.72 8.47
N VAL A 85 18.30 -5.09 7.22
CA VAL A 85 19.09 -6.06 6.46
C VAL A 85 19.01 -5.76 4.96
N ARG A 86 20.06 -6.16 4.23
CA ARG A 86 20.08 -6.18 2.77
C ARG A 86 20.64 -7.51 2.29
N PHE A 87 19.96 -8.13 1.35
CA PHE A 87 20.41 -9.32 0.64
C PHE A 87 20.84 -8.95 -0.77
N GLN A 88 21.97 -9.48 -1.24
CA GLN A 88 22.54 -9.22 -2.56
C GLN A 88 22.79 -10.54 -3.28
N SER A 89 22.49 -10.62 -4.58
CA SER A 89 22.81 -11.83 -5.37
C SER A 89 24.32 -12.06 -5.54
N ASP A 90 25.12 -11.00 -5.45
CA ASP A 90 26.57 -11.00 -5.53
C ASP A 90 27.11 -9.99 -4.49
N PRO A 91 28.04 -10.35 -3.59
CA PRO A 91 28.59 -9.43 -2.60
C PRO A 91 29.40 -8.26 -3.21
N SER A 92 29.90 -8.41 -4.44
CA SER A 92 30.65 -7.39 -5.17
C SER A 92 29.75 -6.43 -5.96
N ALA A 93 28.52 -6.84 -6.30
CA ALA A 93 27.57 -6.03 -7.05
C ALA A 93 26.44 -5.48 -6.15
N PRO A 94 26.09 -4.18 -6.24
CA PRO A 94 25.01 -3.63 -5.41
C PRO A 94 23.61 -4.12 -5.84
N TYR A 95 23.44 -4.65 -7.04
CA TYR A 95 22.13 -5.04 -7.58
C TYR A 95 22.22 -6.34 -8.40
N PRO A 96 21.14 -7.15 -8.45
CA PRO A 96 19.89 -7.01 -7.70
C PRO A 96 20.08 -7.20 -6.19
N SER A 97 19.24 -6.52 -5.40
CA SER A 97 19.27 -6.62 -3.94
C SER A 97 17.88 -6.41 -3.33
N VAL A 98 17.55 -7.18 -2.30
CA VAL A 98 16.39 -6.95 -1.44
C VAL A 98 16.86 -6.12 -0.24
N VAL A 99 16.14 -5.06 0.10
CA VAL A 99 16.45 -4.19 1.25
C VAL A 99 15.23 -4.18 2.17
N VAL A 100 15.46 -4.38 3.46
CA VAL A 100 14.44 -4.30 4.51
C VAL A 100 14.77 -3.12 5.40
N THR A 101 13.87 -2.15 5.44
CA THR A 101 13.87 -1.02 6.37
C THR A 101 12.70 -1.19 7.33
N ALA A 102 12.76 -0.56 8.50
CA ALA A 102 11.54 -0.30 9.25
C ALA A 102 11.60 1.05 9.99
N GLU A 103 10.43 1.65 10.17
CA GLU A 103 10.18 2.87 10.94
C GLU A 103 8.92 2.72 11.81
N ASP A 104 8.73 3.60 12.78
CA ASP A 104 7.52 3.58 13.61
C ASP A 104 6.39 4.35 12.91
N CYS A 105 5.19 3.80 12.90
CA CYS A 105 4.01 4.39 12.29
C CYS A 105 2.94 4.68 13.36
N GLU A 106 2.70 5.97 13.61
CA GLU A 106 1.72 6.42 14.60
C GLU A 106 0.27 6.32 14.07
N GLN A 107 0.09 6.41 12.75
CA GLN A 107 -1.22 6.49 12.10
C GLN A 107 -1.90 5.11 11.95
N PHE A 108 -1.11 4.03 11.93
CA PHE A 108 -1.61 2.66 11.75
C PHE A 108 -0.91 1.73 12.74
N ARG A 109 -1.69 0.92 13.47
CA ARG A 109 -1.12 -0.18 14.26
C ARG A 109 -0.87 -1.41 13.40
N ASP A 110 -1.84 -1.79 12.58
CA ASP A 110 -1.78 -2.97 11.74
C ASP A 110 -2.48 -2.71 10.40
N VAL A 111 -1.89 -3.18 9.29
CA VAL A 111 -2.52 -3.18 7.96
C VAL A 111 -3.19 -4.53 7.71
N THR A 112 -4.44 -4.48 7.25
CA THR A 112 -5.35 -5.60 7.01
C THR A 112 -6.26 -5.29 5.83
N GLU A 113 -6.98 -6.29 5.31
CA GLU A 113 -8.00 -6.09 4.26
C GLU A 113 -9.10 -5.08 4.65
N LYS A 114 -9.37 -4.90 5.95
CA LYS A 114 -10.42 -4.00 6.44
C LYS A 114 -10.03 -2.52 6.34
N ASN A 115 -8.74 -2.19 6.42
CA ASN A 115 -8.22 -0.82 6.41
C ASN A 115 -7.26 -0.50 5.25
N ILE A 116 -6.99 -1.46 4.35
CA ILE A 116 -6.09 -1.26 3.21
C ILE A 116 -6.51 -0.07 2.31
N SER A 117 -7.80 0.21 2.16
CA SER A 117 -8.30 1.41 1.44
C SER A 117 -7.85 2.73 2.06
N GLN A 118 -7.66 2.78 3.38
CA GLN A 118 -7.22 3.98 4.10
C GLN A 118 -5.69 4.09 4.01
N TYR A 119 -5.00 2.97 4.18
CA TYR A 119 -3.55 2.90 4.06
C TYR A 119 -3.06 3.21 2.62
N LEU A 120 -3.77 2.75 1.59
CA LEU A 120 -3.53 3.16 0.19
C LEU A 120 -3.54 4.67 -0.01
N LYS A 121 -4.51 5.38 0.59
CA LYS A 121 -4.61 6.84 0.50
C LYS A 121 -3.50 7.54 1.26
N PHE A 122 -3.12 7.01 2.43
CA PHE A 122 -1.99 7.51 3.21
C PHE A 122 -0.69 7.44 2.41
N ILE A 123 -0.35 6.27 1.85
CA ILE A 123 0.88 6.08 1.05
C ILE A 123 0.85 6.91 -0.25
N ALA A 124 -0.31 7.02 -0.91
CA ALA A 124 -0.45 7.88 -2.09
C ALA A 124 -0.19 9.36 -1.76
N ALA A 125 -0.68 9.85 -0.62
CA ALA A 125 -0.44 11.23 -0.16
C ALA A 125 1.03 11.46 0.23
N GLU A 126 1.71 10.49 0.86
CA GLU A 126 3.16 10.57 1.10
C GLU A 126 3.97 10.63 -0.20
N MET A 127 3.58 9.84 -1.20
CA MET A 127 4.23 9.87 -2.52
C MET A 127 4.03 11.22 -3.21
N GLU A 128 2.80 11.76 -3.22
CA GLU A 128 2.49 13.07 -3.78
C GLU A 128 3.26 14.19 -3.08
N ALA A 129 3.24 14.23 -1.75
CA ALA A 129 3.96 15.22 -0.94
C ALA A 129 5.48 15.18 -1.15
N ALA A 130 6.03 13.99 -1.43
CA ALA A 130 7.44 13.82 -1.77
C ALA A 130 7.77 14.08 -3.26
N GLY A 131 6.82 14.55 -4.06
CA GLY A 131 6.98 14.83 -5.49
C GLY A 131 7.16 13.57 -6.36
N ARG A 132 6.64 12.42 -5.92
CA ARG A 132 6.84 11.11 -6.55
C ARG A 132 5.55 10.67 -7.25
N SER A 133 5.60 10.52 -8.57
CA SER A 133 4.53 9.86 -9.32
C SER A 133 4.67 8.34 -9.27
N GLY A 134 3.54 7.63 -9.24
CA GLY A 134 3.47 6.17 -9.25
C GLY A 134 2.05 5.68 -8.95
N THR A 135 1.71 4.46 -9.36
CA THR A 135 0.45 3.83 -8.94
C THR A 135 0.69 3.01 -7.68
N VAL A 136 0.02 3.37 -6.59
CA VAL A 136 -0.05 2.56 -5.38
C VAL A 136 -1.23 1.57 -5.50
N ARG A 137 -1.01 0.29 -5.22
CA ARG A 137 -2.00 -0.79 -5.35
C ARG A 137 -2.00 -1.67 -4.11
N PRO A 138 -3.14 -2.29 -3.71
CA PRO A 138 -3.13 -3.28 -2.64
C PRO A 138 -2.37 -4.54 -3.08
N GLY A 139 -1.80 -5.27 -2.13
CA GLY A 139 -1.17 -6.56 -2.36
C GLY A 139 -1.05 -7.39 -1.09
N ARG A 140 -0.92 -8.71 -1.25
CA ARG A 140 -0.65 -9.67 -0.18
C ARG A 140 0.63 -10.44 -0.51
N ILE A 141 1.45 -10.68 0.50
CA ILE A 141 2.57 -11.64 0.44
C ILE A 141 2.40 -12.58 1.64
N GLY A 142 2.03 -13.84 1.39
CA GLY A 142 1.71 -14.79 2.45
C GLY A 142 0.54 -14.29 3.31
N GLN A 143 0.79 -14.02 4.60
CA GLN A 143 -0.22 -13.47 5.53
C GLN A 143 -0.11 -11.95 5.73
N MET A 144 0.81 -11.28 5.05
CA MET A 144 0.99 -9.82 5.14
C MET A 144 0.15 -9.12 4.07
N VAL A 145 -0.73 -8.21 4.49
CA VAL A 145 -1.48 -7.31 3.62
C VAL A 145 -0.78 -5.96 3.63
N GLY A 146 -0.55 -5.38 2.46
CA GLY A 146 0.18 -4.14 2.31
C GLY A 146 -0.14 -3.45 0.99
N VAL A 147 0.65 -2.43 0.67
CA VAL A 147 0.60 -1.77 -0.63
C VAL A 147 1.86 -2.06 -1.44
N VAL A 148 1.71 -2.00 -2.75
CA VAL A 148 2.80 -2.12 -3.71
C VAL A 148 2.81 -0.91 -4.62
N TYR A 149 4.01 -0.37 -4.82
CA TYR A 149 4.29 0.71 -5.74
C TYR A 149 5.70 0.56 -6.31
N GLN A 150 5.97 1.25 -7.42
CA GLN A 150 7.28 1.28 -8.05
C GLN A 150 7.84 2.69 -8.05
N ARG A 151 9.16 2.82 -7.93
CA ARG A 151 9.87 4.09 -8.01
C ARG A 151 11.05 3.98 -8.97
N ARG A 152 11.09 4.86 -9.96
CA ARG A 152 12.28 5.06 -10.80
C ARG A 152 13.31 5.88 -10.03
N VAL A 153 14.52 5.34 -9.87
CA VAL A 153 15.60 5.94 -9.08
C VAL A 153 16.89 5.96 -9.89
N LYS A 154 17.53 7.12 -9.97
CA LYS A 154 18.90 7.24 -10.48
C LYS A 154 19.89 6.91 -9.36
N VAL A 155 20.70 5.87 -9.53
CA VAL A 155 21.73 5.51 -8.56
C VAL A 155 23.00 6.34 -8.77
N LYS A 156 23.77 6.52 -7.69
CA LYS A 156 25.03 7.28 -7.70
C LYS A 156 26.21 6.36 -8.04
N ASP A 157 26.21 5.85 -9.26
CA ASP A 157 27.35 5.17 -9.88
C ASP A 157 27.99 6.05 -10.97
N SER A 158 29.04 5.55 -11.63
CA SER A 158 29.77 6.27 -12.68
C SER A 158 28.98 6.47 -13.98
N MET A 159 27.95 5.67 -14.23
CA MET A 159 27.13 5.75 -15.45
C MET A 159 25.78 6.45 -15.22
N GLY A 160 25.43 6.74 -13.97
CA GLY A 160 24.15 7.31 -13.60
C GLY A 160 22.99 6.35 -13.84
N THR A 161 23.17 5.06 -13.58
CA THR A 161 22.20 3.99 -13.88
C THR A 161 20.81 4.31 -13.33
N ILE A 162 19.78 4.00 -14.10
CA ILE A 162 18.38 4.13 -13.70
C ILE A 162 17.86 2.74 -13.34
N LEU A 163 17.30 2.60 -12.14
CA LEU A 163 16.66 1.39 -11.65
C LEU A 163 15.18 1.66 -11.36
N ASP A 164 14.33 0.69 -11.67
CA ASP A 164 12.95 0.66 -11.18
C ASP A 164 12.92 -0.21 -9.91
N GLN A 165 12.64 0.42 -8.76
CA GLN A 165 12.57 -0.21 -7.45
C GLN A 165 11.13 -0.58 -7.13
N LEU A 166 10.87 -1.87 -6.88
CA LEU A 166 9.58 -2.36 -6.37
C LEU A 166 9.57 -2.30 -4.85
N TYR A 167 8.50 -1.75 -4.28
CA TYR A 167 8.25 -1.69 -2.85
C TYR A 167 7.03 -2.54 -2.48
N PHE A 168 7.11 -3.22 -1.35
CA PHE A 168 5.96 -3.73 -0.59
C PHE A 168 6.03 -3.07 0.79
N ASP A 169 4.97 -2.39 1.19
CA ASP A 169 4.91 -1.53 2.38
C ASP A 169 3.67 -1.92 3.21
N THR A 170 3.82 -2.10 4.52
CA THR A 170 2.79 -2.63 5.44
C THR A 170 3.08 -2.12 6.85
N VAL A 171 2.18 -2.33 7.80
CA VAL A 171 2.42 -2.03 9.23
C VAL A 171 1.94 -3.19 10.08
N ARG A 172 2.74 -3.57 11.09
CA ARG A 172 2.42 -4.60 12.09
C ARG A 172 2.85 -4.14 13.48
N GLY A 173 1.93 -4.14 14.44
CA GLY A 173 2.20 -3.70 15.81
C GLY A 173 2.72 -2.25 15.95
N GLY A 174 2.44 -1.37 14.98
CA GLY A 174 2.96 0.01 14.90
C GLY A 174 4.32 0.14 14.23
N ARG A 175 4.91 -0.95 13.72
CA ARG A 175 6.17 -0.97 12.97
C ARG A 175 5.89 -1.14 11.48
N ARG A 176 6.42 -0.25 10.66
CA ARG A 176 6.27 -0.19 9.20
C ARG A 176 7.58 -0.65 8.55
#